data_AF-B4VHU3-F1
#
_entry.id   AF-B4VHU3-F1
#
_cell.length_a   1.000
_cell.length_b   1.000
_cell.length_c   1.000
_cell.angle_alpha   90.00
_cell.angle_beta   90.00
_cell.angle_gamma   90.00
#
_symmetry.space_group_name_H-M   'P 1'
#
loop_
_entity.id
_entity.type
_entity.pdbx_description
1 polymer ?
#
loop_
_entity_poly.entity_id
_entity_poly.type
_entity_poly.pdbx_seq_one_letter_code
_entity_poly.pdbx_strand_id
1 'polypeptide(L)'
;MMKCQQFMAISLSLLATIGLTAPRWKMGIALATAGRLANGQIIQIKGEVQIERSHGSILSPSPGTSLYPGDQLLTTNGAQVVVYCADSTPWLVSAGETQLNRCARETEEDKCNSNLVDCPDRGDKIAWSNAPIPYLISPRRTALLTTQPTLRWNRVPGATSYTVTVEGVTPQGEVVANWTTQVSETQVVYSGESPLNPGVEYLAIIQANPGASSLDEPSRPGGLHFTVLDHTQAEIVRDKAAEISQQDWEDSAKALAQVQLYAENHLIAAAIALLEELVATGVESAPIYRRLGELYLYELALVPQANTYYTKAVALVDANDLEEQAAALEGLAQTQLALDQNDAAIRSFNLALDVYQRLGDGERVKQLETTLGDLINE
;
A
#
# COMPACT_ATOMS: atom_id res chain seq x y z
N MET A 1 -56.84 -66.96 52.03
CA MET A 1 -56.47 -67.69 50.80
C MET A 1 -55.49 -66.80 50.05
N MET A 2 -54.21 -67.07 49.81
CA MET A 2 -53.36 -68.25 50.00
C MET A 2 -51.91 -67.73 50.21
N LYS A 3 -51.11 -68.49 50.95
CA LYS A 3 -49.79 -68.19 51.53
C LYS A 3 -48.65 -68.06 50.49
N CYS A 4 -47.60 -67.32 50.83
CA CYS A 4 -46.21 -67.79 51.10
C CYS A 4 -45.21 -66.62 50.98
N GLN A 5 -44.46 -66.28 52.05
CA GLN A 5 -43.00 -66.54 52.23
C GLN A 5 -42.09 -65.76 51.26
N GLN A 6 -40.94 -65.18 51.59
CA GLN A 6 -40.17 -64.86 52.81
C GLN A 6 -38.87 -64.17 52.30
N PHE A 7 -38.20 -63.35 53.14
CA PHE A 7 -36.81 -62.83 53.03
C PHE A 7 -36.49 -61.83 51.89
N MET A 8 -36.05 -60.58 52.14
CA MET A 8 -34.79 -60.05 52.71
C MET A 8 -33.85 -59.56 51.59
N ALA A 9 -33.39 -58.30 51.72
CA ALA A 9 -32.14 -57.72 51.22
C ALA A 9 -32.32 -56.36 50.53
N ILE A 10 -31.77 -55.34 51.21
CA ILE A 10 -30.97 -54.21 50.73
C ILE A 10 -30.96 -54.02 49.20
N SER A 11 -31.48 -52.88 48.73
CA SER A 11 -31.20 -52.37 47.38
C SER A 11 -30.67 -50.93 47.46
N LEU A 12 -29.38 -50.82 47.15
CA LEU A 12 -28.62 -49.61 46.89
C LEU A 12 -29.22 -48.91 45.64
N SER A 13 -29.64 -47.66 45.77
CA SER A 13 -30.13 -46.86 44.65
C SER A 13 -28.96 -46.35 43.80
N LEU A 14 -28.75 -46.96 42.64
CA LEU A 14 -27.84 -46.47 41.60
C LEU A 14 -28.58 -45.39 40.77
N LEU A 15 -28.18 -44.12 40.91
CA LEU A 15 -28.58 -43.04 39.99
C LEU A 15 -27.76 -43.18 38.70
N ALA A 16 -28.40 -43.64 37.63
CA ALA A 16 -27.84 -43.63 36.29
C ALA A 16 -27.97 -42.23 35.68
N THR A 17 -26.89 -41.45 35.69
CA THR A 17 -26.76 -40.24 34.88
C THR A 17 -26.43 -40.63 33.44
N ILE A 18 -27.41 -40.47 32.54
CA ILE A 18 -27.19 -40.55 31.09
C ILE A 18 -26.44 -39.28 30.67
N GLY A 19 -25.12 -39.39 30.49
CA GLY A 19 -24.31 -38.34 29.88
C GLY A 19 -24.51 -38.33 28.38
N LEU A 20 -25.33 -37.40 27.88
CA LEU A 20 -25.35 -37.04 26.46
C LEU A 20 -24.07 -36.26 26.14
N THR A 21 -23.05 -36.95 25.65
CA THR A 21 -21.88 -36.30 25.04
C THR A 21 -22.28 -35.81 23.66
N ALA A 22 -22.70 -34.55 23.56
CA ALA A 22 -22.74 -33.87 22.27
C ALA A 22 -21.30 -33.77 21.73
N PRO A 23 -21.04 -34.10 20.46
CA PRO A 23 -19.73 -33.89 19.88
C PRO A 23 -19.49 -32.37 19.85
N ARG A 24 -18.50 -31.92 20.63
CA ARG A 24 -17.95 -30.56 20.51
C ARG A 24 -17.28 -30.46 19.14
N TRP A 25 -18.03 -29.98 18.15
CA TRP A 25 -17.44 -29.43 16.95
C TRP A 25 -16.63 -28.22 17.41
N LYS A 26 -15.30 -28.38 17.45
CA LYS A 26 -14.39 -27.25 17.56
C LYS A 26 -14.53 -26.48 16.25
N MET A 27 -15.49 -25.56 16.20
CA MET A 27 -15.41 -24.44 15.28
C MET A 27 -14.13 -23.71 15.67
N GLY A 28 -13.08 -23.88 14.87
CA GLY A 28 -11.89 -23.06 15.00
C GLY A 28 -12.36 -21.62 14.86
N ILE A 29 -12.12 -20.81 15.88
CA ILE A 29 -12.22 -19.36 15.75
C ILE A 29 -11.15 -19.04 14.72
N ALA A 30 -11.56 -18.75 13.48
CA ALA A 30 -10.68 -18.18 12.48
C ALA A 30 -10.13 -16.89 13.10
N LEU A 31 -8.83 -16.88 13.39
CA LEU A 31 -8.14 -15.66 13.75
C LEU A 31 -8.25 -14.75 12.54
N ALA A 32 -8.93 -13.63 12.76
CA ALA A 32 -9.08 -12.52 11.82
C ALA A 32 -7.75 -12.19 11.10
N THR A 33 -7.89 -11.77 9.86
CA THR A 33 -6.87 -11.25 8.93
C THR A 33 -6.11 -10.02 9.42
N ALA A 34 -6.45 -9.48 10.59
CA ALA A 34 -5.80 -8.31 11.15
C ALA A 34 -4.31 -8.56 11.43
N GLY A 35 -3.43 -7.80 10.75
CA GLY A 35 -2.02 -7.69 11.12
C GLY A 35 -1.04 -8.61 10.38
N ARG A 36 -1.39 -9.23 9.25
CA ARG A 36 -0.39 -9.94 8.45
C ARG A 36 0.30 -9.00 7.46
N LEU A 37 1.59 -8.80 7.64
CA LEU A 37 2.42 -8.15 6.64
C LEU A 37 2.40 -9.00 5.35
N ALA A 38 2.13 -8.35 4.22
CA ALA A 38 2.27 -8.98 2.92
C ALA A 38 3.73 -9.37 2.73
N ASN A 39 3.99 -10.61 2.33
CA ASN A 39 5.35 -11.13 2.13
C ASN A 39 5.66 -11.41 0.65
N GLY A 40 4.74 -11.05 -0.24
CA GLY A 40 4.94 -11.05 -1.69
C GLY A 40 3.75 -10.44 -2.40
N GLN A 41 3.86 -10.32 -3.72
CA GLN A 41 2.81 -9.85 -4.60
C GLN A 41 2.80 -10.67 -5.89
N ILE A 42 1.62 -10.87 -6.47
CA ILE A 42 1.51 -11.47 -7.79
C ILE A 42 1.81 -10.39 -8.83
N ILE A 43 2.84 -10.59 -9.66
CA ILE A 43 3.23 -9.62 -10.70
C ILE A 43 2.79 -10.04 -12.10
N GLN A 44 2.50 -11.32 -12.32
CA GLN A 44 2.03 -11.84 -13.61
C GLN A 44 1.05 -12.99 -13.42
N ILE A 45 -0.01 -13.01 -14.22
CA ILE A 45 -0.98 -14.10 -14.30
C ILE A 45 -1.27 -14.41 -15.77
N LYS A 46 -1.11 -15.67 -16.17
CA LYS A 46 -1.66 -16.23 -17.41
C LYS A 46 -2.49 -17.45 -17.04
N GLY A 47 -3.72 -17.54 -17.54
CA GLY A 47 -4.66 -18.60 -17.18
C GLY A 47 -5.37 -18.36 -15.86
N GLU A 48 -6.11 -19.36 -15.38
CA GLU A 48 -6.91 -19.24 -14.15
C GLU A 48 -6.09 -19.58 -12.91
N VAL A 49 -6.11 -18.66 -11.95
CA VAL A 49 -5.52 -18.79 -10.62
C VAL A 49 -6.54 -18.35 -9.57
N GLN A 50 -6.50 -19.00 -8.41
CA GLN A 50 -7.17 -18.55 -7.21
C GLN A 50 -6.18 -18.50 -6.05
N ILE A 51 -6.40 -17.60 -5.11
CA ILE A 51 -5.73 -17.60 -3.81
C ILE A 51 -6.72 -18.13 -2.79
N GLU A 52 -6.38 -19.23 -2.12
CA GLU A 52 -7.04 -19.61 -0.87
C GLU A 52 -6.24 -19.00 0.28
N ARG A 53 -6.86 -18.04 0.96
CA ARG A 53 -6.26 -17.42 2.15
C ARG A 53 -6.22 -18.42 3.29
N SER A 54 -5.28 -18.24 4.21
CA SER A 54 -5.16 -19.14 5.39
C SER A 54 -6.41 -19.23 6.28
N HIS A 55 -7.34 -18.27 6.19
CA HIS A 55 -8.62 -18.27 6.88
C HIS A 55 -9.76 -18.92 6.07
N GLY A 56 -9.46 -19.46 4.88
CA GLY A 56 -10.35 -20.25 4.03
C GLY A 56 -11.15 -19.46 2.99
N SER A 57 -10.97 -18.15 2.88
CA SER A 57 -11.56 -17.39 1.76
C SER A 57 -10.83 -17.71 0.46
N ILE A 58 -11.54 -17.63 -0.66
CA ILE A 58 -10.98 -17.85 -1.99
C ILE A 58 -11.28 -16.64 -2.84
N LEU A 59 -10.26 -16.09 -3.49
CA LEU A 59 -10.41 -14.96 -4.42
C LEU A 59 -9.64 -15.20 -5.72
N SER A 60 -10.06 -14.51 -6.78
CA SER A 60 -9.35 -14.46 -8.05
C SER A 60 -8.45 -13.24 -8.07
N PRO A 61 -7.12 -13.40 -8.03
CA PRO A 61 -6.21 -12.26 -7.96
C PRO A 61 -6.02 -11.58 -9.31
N SER A 62 -5.51 -10.35 -9.26
CA SER A 62 -4.98 -9.61 -10.40
C SER A 62 -3.49 -9.28 -10.18
N PRO A 63 -2.75 -8.83 -11.22
CA PRO A 63 -1.41 -8.27 -11.00
C PRO A 63 -1.45 -7.13 -9.97
N GLY A 64 -0.53 -7.19 -9.00
CA GLY A 64 -0.47 -6.32 -7.82
C GLY A 64 -1.14 -6.90 -6.57
N THR A 65 -1.92 -7.99 -6.66
CA THR A 65 -2.54 -8.60 -5.47
C THR A 65 -1.47 -9.10 -4.49
N SER A 66 -1.57 -8.66 -3.24
CA SER A 66 -0.68 -9.06 -2.14
C SER A 66 -0.89 -10.51 -1.72
N LEU A 67 0.20 -11.15 -1.35
CA LEU A 67 0.25 -12.48 -0.74
C LEU A 67 0.69 -12.38 0.71
N TYR A 68 0.04 -13.19 1.55
CA TYR A 68 0.31 -13.24 2.97
C TYR A 68 0.83 -14.63 3.38
N PRO A 69 1.55 -14.72 4.50
CA PRO A 69 1.99 -16.00 5.02
C PRO A 69 0.82 -16.97 5.23
N GLY A 70 0.94 -18.16 4.65
CA GLY A 70 -0.06 -19.24 4.78
C GLY A 70 -1.10 -19.30 3.65
N ASP A 71 -1.06 -18.36 2.70
CA ASP A 71 -1.90 -18.43 1.50
C ASP A 71 -1.50 -19.60 0.61
N GLN A 72 -2.46 -20.15 -0.13
CA GLN A 72 -2.24 -21.16 -1.15
C GLN A 72 -2.64 -20.60 -2.52
N LEU A 73 -1.79 -20.80 -3.52
CA LEU A 73 -2.12 -20.50 -4.91
C LEU A 73 -2.61 -21.78 -5.58
N LEU A 74 -3.82 -21.73 -6.13
CA LEU A 74 -4.46 -22.80 -6.86
C LEU A 74 -4.39 -22.46 -8.34
N THR A 75 -3.59 -23.20 -9.10
CA THR A 75 -3.41 -22.95 -10.53
C THR A 75 -4.06 -24.06 -11.36
N THR A 76 -4.66 -23.68 -12.48
CA THR A 76 -5.17 -24.63 -13.48
C THR A 76 -4.05 -25.12 -14.41
N ASN A 77 -4.32 -26.19 -15.17
CA ASN A 77 -3.37 -26.67 -16.18
C ASN A 77 -3.11 -25.58 -17.23
N GLY A 78 -1.84 -25.31 -17.51
CA GLY A 78 -1.41 -24.26 -18.43
C GLY A 78 -1.34 -22.84 -17.83
N ALA A 79 -1.71 -22.65 -16.56
CA ALA A 79 -1.55 -21.37 -15.91
C ALA A 79 -0.07 -21.05 -15.63
N GLN A 80 0.30 -19.78 -15.70
CA GLN A 80 1.62 -19.28 -15.31
C GLN A 80 1.42 -18.10 -14.36
N VAL A 81 1.95 -18.23 -13.15
CA VAL A 81 1.89 -17.16 -12.15
C VAL A 81 3.30 -16.85 -11.70
N VAL A 82 3.66 -15.57 -11.73
CA VAL A 82 4.91 -15.08 -11.18
C VAL A 82 4.57 -14.27 -9.94
N VAL A 83 5.11 -14.72 -8.81
CA VAL A 83 5.11 -14.00 -7.55
C VAL A 83 6.45 -13.31 -7.39
N TYR A 84 6.44 -12.06 -6.92
CA TYR A 84 7.63 -11.36 -6.48
C TYR A 84 7.57 -11.22 -4.96
N CYS A 85 8.51 -11.85 -4.27
CA CYS A 85 8.54 -11.87 -2.80
C CYS A 85 9.09 -10.56 -2.23
N ALA A 86 8.81 -10.29 -0.96
CA ALA A 86 9.27 -9.09 -0.26
C ALA A 86 10.81 -8.97 -0.22
N ASP A 87 11.53 -10.09 -0.29
CA ASP A 87 13.00 -10.14 -0.40
C ASP A 87 13.51 -9.94 -1.84
N SER A 88 12.66 -9.43 -2.74
CA SER A 88 12.95 -9.24 -4.16
C SER A 88 13.30 -10.53 -4.93
N THR A 89 12.94 -11.71 -4.40
CA THR A 89 13.10 -12.98 -5.10
C THR A 89 11.85 -13.35 -5.92
N PRO A 90 12.01 -13.73 -7.20
CA PRO A 90 10.88 -14.22 -7.98
C PRO A 90 10.58 -15.68 -7.66
N TRP A 91 9.30 -16.01 -7.57
CA TRP A 91 8.80 -17.37 -7.44
C TRP A 91 7.83 -17.68 -8.59
N LEU A 92 8.23 -18.62 -9.44
CA LEU A 92 7.37 -19.18 -10.48
C LEU A 92 6.50 -20.29 -9.90
N VAL A 93 5.18 -20.14 -10.01
CA VAL A 93 4.20 -21.14 -9.58
C VAL A 93 3.92 -22.10 -10.73
N SER A 94 4.04 -23.40 -10.47
CA SER A 94 3.79 -24.44 -11.46
C SER A 94 2.31 -24.48 -11.84
N ALA A 95 2.03 -24.81 -13.09
CA ALA A 95 0.67 -25.01 -13.60
C ALA A 95 0.04 -26.28 -13.01
N GLY A 96 -1.27 -26.25 -12.76
CA GLY A 96 -2.05 -27.42 -12.33
C GLY A 96 -1.78 -27.89 -10.90
N GLU A 97 -1.11 -27.07 -10.08
CA GLU A 97 -0.71 -27.43 -8.72
C GLU A 97 -1.28 -26.43 -7.71
N THR A 98 -1.69 -26.93 -6.55
CA THR A 98 -1.90 -26.09 -5.36
C THR A 98 -0.58 -25.94 -4.63
N GLN A 99 -0.09 -24.71 -4.49
CA GLN A 99 1.18 -24.44 -3.81
C GLN A 99 0.98 -23.46 -2.65
N LEU A 100 1.48 -23.82 -1.47
CA LEU A 100 1.60 -22.91 -0.35
C LEU A 100 2.57 -21.78 -0.69
N ASN A 101 2.24 -20.55 -0.27
CA ASN A 101 3.09 -19.38 -0.39
C ASN A 101 4.51 -19.67 0.14
N ARG A 102 5.51 -19.56 -0.76
CA ARG A 102 6.93 -19.85 -0.48
C ARG A 102 7.77 -18.62 -0.18
N CYS A 103 7.21 -17.42 -0.30
CA CYS A 103 7.94 -16.22 0.07
C CYS A 103 8.35 -16.29 1.54
N ALA A 104 9.58 -15.84 1.83
CA ALA A 104 10.08 -15.81 3.19
C ALA A 104 9.11 -15.03 4.09
N ARG A 105 8.93 -15.49 5.33
CA ARG A 105 8.22 -14.69 6.33
C ARG A 105 9.18 -13.63 6.84
N GLU A 106 8.80 -12.38 6.77
CA GLU A 106 9.47 -11.34 7.54
C GLU A 106 9.24 -11.62 9.04
N THR A 107 10.29 -11.51 9.84
CA THR A 107 10.18 -11.62 11.30
C THR A 107 9.70 -10.28 11.85
N GLU A 108 8.71 -10.29 12.77
CA GLU A 108 8.15 -9.11 13.46
C GLU A 108 9.19 -8.22 14.18
N GLU A 109 10.48 -8.60 14.22
CA GLU A 109 11.58 -7.81 14.75
C GLU A 109 12.08 -6.72 13.77
N ASP A 110 11.68 -6.76 12.50
CA ASP A 110 11.84 -5.66 11.55
C ASP A 110 10.66 -4.70 11.68
N LYS A 111 10.73 -3.78 12.64
CA LYS A 111 9.78 -2.67 12.81
C LYS A 111 9.47 -2.05 11.44
N CYS A 112 8.22 -2.21 10.98
CA CYS A 112 7.51 -1.32 10.08
C CYS A 112 8.41 -0.34 9.31
N ASN A 113 9.19 -0.86 8.36
CA ASN A 113 10.00 0.02 7.52
C ASN A 113 9.10 0.63 6.45
N SER A 114 9.51 1.76 5.86
CA SER A 114 8.73 2.50 4.85
C SER A 114 8.36 1.70 3.59
N ASN A 115 8.82 0.46 3.47
CA ASN A 115 8.73 -0.33 2.25
C ASN A 115 7.62 -1.39 2.30
N LEU A 116 6.99 -1.60 3.46
CA LEU A 116 5.96 -2.62 3.65
C LEU A 116 4.55 -2.11 3.30
N VAL A 117 3.85 -2.89 2.46
CA VAL A 117 2.42 -2.70 2.13
C VAL A 117 1.60 -3.04 3.39
N ASP A 118 0.66 -2.18 3.78
CA ASP A 118 -0.27 -2.35 4.91
C ASP A 118 0.34 -2.34 6.34
N CYS A 119 1.46 -1.64 6.57
CA CYS A 119 2.01 -1.57 7.92
C CYS A 119 1.17 -0.66 8.87
N PRO A 120 0.75 -1.12 10.08
CA PRO A 120 -0.25 -0.43 10.92
C PRO A 120 0.19 0.86 11.64
N ASP A 121 1.44 1.31 11.50
CA ASP A 121 2.02 2.36 12.34
C ASP A 121 2.03 3.76 11.69
N ARG A 122 0.99 4.13 10.93
CA ARG A 122 0.82 5.52 10.47
C ARG A 122 -0.39 6.19 11.13
N GLY A 123 -0.26 6.36 12.44
CA GLY A 123 -1.12 7.18 13.30
C GLY A 123 -0.80 8.69 13.27
N ASP A 124 -0.20 9.21 12.20
CA ASP A 124 -0.07 10.65 12.04
C ASP A 124 -1.28 11.16 11.25
N LYS A 125 -2.03 12.08 11.85
CA LYS A 125 -3.12 12.82 11.20
C LYS A 125 -2.60 13.44 9.88
N ILE A 126 -2.82 12.77 8.75
CA ILE A 126 -2.40 13.25 7.42
C ILE A 126 -3.40 14.30 6.95
N ALA A 127 -3.40 15.48 7.58
CA ALA A 127 -4.26 16.60 7.20
C ALA A 127 -3.48 17.59 6.35
N TRP A 128 -3.18 17.25 5.09
CA TRP A 128 -2.76 18.27 4.11
C TRP A 128 -3.64 18.27 2.87
N SER A 129 -4.53 19.25 2.84
CA SER A 129 -5.34 19.62 1.69
C SER A 129 -5.24 21.13 1.54
N ASN A 130 -4.44 21.62 0.59
CA ASN A 130 -4.51 23.04 0.26
C ASN A 130 -4.25 23.28 -1.23
N ALA A 131 -5.35 23.37 -1.99
CA ALA A 131 -5.36 23.72 -3.41
C ALA A 131 -4.68 25.06 -3.81
N PRO A 132 -4.59 26.13 -2.97
CA PRO A 132 -3.95 27.39 -3.33
C PRO A 132 -2.42 27.41 -3.12
N ILE A 133 -1.79 26.31 -2.69
CA ILE A 133 -0.33 26.24 -2.48
C ILE A 133 0.33 25.45 -3.62
N PRO A 134 1.44 25.94 -4.21
CA PRO A 134 2.18 25.22 -5.24
C PRO A 134 3.11 24.16 -4.62
N TYR A 135 2.55 23.24 -3.83
CA TYR A 135 3.34 22.23 -3.15
C TYR A 135 4.02 21.30 -4.16
N LEU A 136 5.24 20.87 -3.83
CA LEU A 136 6.01 19.97 -4.67
C LEU A 136 5.34 18.58 -4.69
N ILE A 137 5.12 18.04 -5.88
CA ILE A 137 4.58 16.70 -6.10
C ILE A 137 5.73 15.71 -6.29
N SER A 138 6.72 16.09 -7.09
CA SER A 138 7.92 15.29 -7.33
C SER A 138 9.08 16.21 -7.76
N PRO A 139 10.33 15.92 -7.39
CA PRO A 139 10.73 14.92 -6.41
C PRO A 139 10.55 15.45 -4.99
N ARG A 140 9.86 14.71 -4.13
CA ARG A 140 9.57 15.06 -2.75
C ARG A 140 9.79 13.81 -1.92
N ARG A 141 10.46 13.91 -0.76
CA ARG A 141 10.66 12.78 0.16
C ARG A 141 11.09 11.53 -0.60
N THR A 142 12.14 11.66 -1.40
CA THR A 142 12.57 10.60 -2.31
C THR A 142 14.06 10.70 -2.56
N ALA A 143 14.68 9.56 -2.77
CA ALA A 143 15.95 9.48 -3.45
C ALA A 143 15.75 9.57 -4.97
N LEU A 144 16.83 9.85 -5.71
CA LEU A 144 16.85 9.95 -7.18
C LEU A 144 18.02 9.18 -7.78
N LEU A 145 17.76 8.55 -8.93
CA LEU A 145 18.79 7.97 -9.81
C LEU A 145 19.30 8.97 -10.86
N THR A 146 18.63 10.10 -11.04
CA THR A 146 18.98 11.15 -12.01
C THR A 146 19.52 12.37 -11.30
N THR A 147 20.49 13.03 -11.93
CA THR A 147 21.05 14.31 -11.51
C THR A 147 20.34 15.50 -12.16
N GLN A 148 19.34 15.25 -13.01
CA GLN A 148 18.52 16.25 -13.69
C GLN A 148 17.03 15.86 -13.56
N PRO A 149 16.45 15.95 -12.35
CA PRO A 149 15.06 15.57 -12.13
C PRO A 149 14.09 16.50 -12.85
N THR A 150 12.92 15.97 -13.17
CA THR A 150 11.75 16.79 -13.51
C THR A 150 11.02 17.17 -12.24
N LEU A 151 10.94 18.46 -11.95
CA LEU A 151 10.16 19.02 -10.87
C LEU A 151 8.71 19.16 -11.33
N ARG A 152 7.74 18.67 -10.54
CA ARG A 152 6.29 18.78 -10.76
C ARG A 152 5.66 19.31 -9.46
N TRP A 153 4.73 20.25 -9.57
CA TRP A 153 4.03 20.83 -8.41
C TRP A 153 2.55 21.01 -8.66
N ASN A 154 1.81 21.27 -7.58
CA ASN A 154 0.39 21.56 -7.65
C ASN A 154 0.11 22.90 -8.33
N ARG A 155 -0.91 22.94 -9.19
CA ARG A 155 -1.34 24.16 -9.85
C ARG A 155 -2.04 25.08 -8.85
N VAL A 156 -1.67 26.36 -8.85
CA VAL A 156 -2.40 27.40 -8.11
C VAL A 156 -3.41 28.08 -9.05
N PRO A 157 -4.72 28.08 -8.72
CA PRO A 157 -5.72 28.80 -9.51
C PRO A 157 -5.39 30.30 -9.64
N GLY A 158 -5.42 30.81 -10.88
CA GLY A 158 -5.12 32.22 -11.17
C GLY A 158 -3.63 32.57 -11.28
N ALA A 159 -2.71 31.67 -10.94
CA ALA A 159 -1.29 31.89 -11.18
C ALA A 159 -0.98 31.85 -12.68
N THR A 160 -0.19 32.83 -13.15
CA THR A 160 0.23 32.94 -14.56
C THR A 160 1.64 32.42 -14.80
N SER A 161 2.46 32.35 -13.75
CA SER A 161 3.81 31.79 -13.80
C SER A 161 4.26 31.32 -12.43
N TYR A 162 5.32 30.51 -12.40
CA TYR A 162 5.99 30.04 -11.20
C TYR A 162 7.47 30.38 -11.28
N THR A 163 8.03 30.89 -10.19
CA THR A 163 9.46 30.93 -9.96
C THR A 163 9.84 29.65 -9.22
N VAL A 164 10.79 28.90 -9.78
CA VAL A 164 11.24 27.61 -9.23
C VAL A 164 12.69 27.79 -8.83
N THR A 165 12.99 27.48 -7.57
CA THR A 165 14.34 27.53 -7.02
C THR A 165 14.72 26.14 -6.52
N VAL A 166 15.94 25.68 -6.82
CA VAL A 166 16.52 24.46 -6.25
C VAL A 166 17.77 24.83 -5.49
N GLU A 167 17.76 24.52 -4.19
CA GLU A 167 18.85 24.77 -3.27
C GLU A 167 19.44 23.43 -2.81
N GLY A 168 20.77 23.37 -2.70
CA GLY A 168 21.48 22.19 -2.23
C GLY A 168 22.72 22.59 -1.46
N VAL A 169 22.88 22.01 -0.27
CA VAL A 169 24.00 22.29 0.63
C VAL A 169 24.60 20.96 1.07
N THR A 170 25.92 20.82 1.01
CA THR A 170 26.60 19.62 1.50
C THR A 170 26.48 19.52 3.03
N PRO A 171 26.70 18.33 3.63
CA PRO A 171 26.78 18.21 5.08
C PRO A 171 27.84 19.11 5.74
N GLN A 172 28.83 19.56 4.97
CA GLN A 172 29.88 20.49 5.40
C GLN A 172 29.49 21.98 5.27
N GLY A 173 28.29 22.28 4.79
CA GLY A 173 27.77 23.64 4.65
C GLY A 173 28.13 24.35 3.33
N GLU A 174 28.65 23.62 2.34
CA GLU A 174 28.97 24.19 1.02
C GLU A 174 27.72 24.23 0.14
N VAL A 175 27.40 25.40 -0.41
CA VAL A 175 26.30 25.55 -1.37
C VAL A 175 26.73 24.95 -2.71
N VAL A 176 26.10 23.84 -3.10
CA VAL A 176 26.38 23.13 -4.36
C VAL A 176 25.29 23.30 -5.40
N ALA A 177 24.11 23.78 -5.00
CA ALA A 177 23.08 24.23 -5.92
C ALA A 177 22.36 25.47 -5.40
N ASN A 178 22.18 26.45 -6.29
CA ASN A 178 21.30 27.60 -6.12
C ASN A 178 20.81 28.02 -7.51
N TRP A 179 19.94 27.20 -8.07
CA TRP A 179 19.39 27.40 -9.40
C TRP A 179 18.00 28.02 -9.30
N THR A 180 17.69 28.99 -10.15
CA THR A 180 16.35 29.59 -10.24
C THR A 180 15.92 29.76 -11.68
N THR A 181 14.66 29.46 -11.98
CA THR A 181 14.03 29.71 -13.28
C THR A 181 12.59 30.18 -13.13
N GLN A 182 12.01 30.70 -14.20
CA GLN A 182 10.59 31.06 -14.26
C GLN A 182 9.90 30.33 -15.42
N VAL A 183 8.75 29.71 -15.14
CA VAL A 183 7.97 28.96 -16.14
C VAL A 183 6.47 29.24 -16.00
N SER A 184 5.69 29.01 -17.06
CA SER A 184 4.21 29.07 -17.01
C SER A 184 3.55 27.74 -16.65
N GLU A 185 4.24 26.64 -16.93
CA GLU A 185 3.76 25.29 -16.69
C GLU A 185 3.92 24.87 -15.22
N THR A 186 3.32 23.74 -14.84
CA THR A 186 3.44 23.15 -13.49
C THR A 186 4.52 22.09 -13.38
N GLN A 187 5.46 22.13 -14.32
CA GLN A 187 6.62 21.25 -14.33
C GLN A 187 7.81 21.91 -15.03
N VAL A 188 9.02 21.55 -14.60
CA VAL A 188 10.26 21.95 -15.25
C VAL A 188 11.36 20.92 -15.00
N VAL A 189 12.19 20.66 -16.01
CA VAL A 189 13.40 19.86 -15.83
C VAL A 189 14.46 20.74 -15.16
N TYR A 190 15.09 20.25 -14.09
CA TYR A 190 16.24 20.93 -13.50
C TYR A 190 17.34 21.09 -14.56
N SER A 191 17.71 22.33 -14.83
CA SER A 191 18.67 22.70 -15.87
C SER A 191 19.74 23.65 -15.31
N GLY A 192 20.19 23.40 -14.08
CA GLY A 192 21.31 24.14 -13.51
C GLY A 192 22.59 23.93 -14.31
N GLU A 193 23.54 24.88 -14.20
CA GLU A 193 24.81 24.82 -14.93
C GLU A 193 25.57 23.51 -14.69
N SER A 194 25.47 22.99 -13.46
CA SER A 194 25.95 21.66 -13.08
C SER A 194 24.78 20.75 -12.72
N PRO A 195 24.81 19.47 -13.13
CA PRO A 195 23.89 18.46 -12.62
C PRO A 195 23.95 18.37 -11.10
N LEU A 196 22.87 17.91 -10.47
CA LEU A 196 22.85 17.70 -9.03
C LEU A 196 23.90 16.66 -8.60
N ASN A 197 24.62 16.98 -7.53
CA ASN A 197 25.64 16.13 -6.93
C ASN A 197 25.01 14.92 -6.21
N PRO A 198 25.53 13.70 -6.43
CA PRO A 198 25.23 12.51 -5.64
C PRO A 198 25.53 12.69 -4.14
N GLY A 199 24.71 12.06 -3.30
CA GLY A 199 24.84 12.09 -1.83
C GLY A 199 24.45 13.41 -1.17
N VAL A 200 23.88 14.35 -1.93
CA VAL A 200 23.46 15.67 -1.43
C VAL A 200 21.94 15.75 -1.36
N GLU A 201 21.46 16.39 -0.30
CA GLU A 201 20.05 16.71 -0.09
C GLU A 201 19.71 18.08 -0.70
N TYR A 202 18.57 18.15 -1.37
CA TYR A 202 18.08 19.33 -2.08
C TYR A 202 16.68 19.72 -1.62
N LEU A 203 16.39 21.02 -1.70
CA LEU A 203 15.05 21.57 -1.53
C LEU A 203 14.64 22.27 -2.82
N ALA A 204 13.44 21.96 -3.32
CA ALA A 204 12.81 22.74 -4.37
C ALA A 204 11.73 23.66 -3.78
N ILE A 205 11.83 24.94 -4.09
CA ILE A 205 10.92 25.99 -3.66
C ILE A 205 10.16 26.51 -4.88
N ILE A 206 8.83 26.50 -4.80
CA ILE A 206 7.96 26.95 -5.88
C ILE A 206 7.20 28.18 -5.42
N GLN A 207 7.33 29.29 -6.14
CA GLN A 207 6.60 30.53 -5.87
C GLN A 207 5.63 30.81 -7.01
N ALA A 208 4.33 30.79 -6.73
CA ALA A 208 3.30 31.19 -7.69
C ALA A 208 3.23 32.72 -7.84
N ASN A 209 2.95 33.19 -9.06
CA ASN A 209 2.76 34.62 -9.34
C ASN A 209 1.41 34.89 -10.06
N PRO A 210 0.53 35.74 -9.49
CA PRO A 210 0.50 36.09 -8.06
C PRO A 210 0.13 34.84 -7.25
N GLY A 211 0.56 34.74 -6.00
CA GLY A 211 0.08 33.67 -5.13
C GLY A 211 1.05 33.22 -4.06
N ALA A 212 0.79 32.02 -3.57
CA ALA A 212 1.47 31.38 -2.47
C ALA A 212 2.84 30.79 -2.86
N SER A 213 3.62 30.50 -1.83
CA SER A 213 4.87 29.74 -1.90
C SER A 213 4.64 28.29 -1.50
N SER A 214 5.45 27.36 -2.00
CA SER A 214 5.51 26.00 -1.48
C SER A 214 5.97 25.95 -0.02
N LEU A 215 6.65 27.00 0.46
CA LEU A 215 7.05 27.15 1.86
C LEU A 215 5.88 27.49 2.80
N ASP A 216 4.71 27.85 2.25
CA ASP A 216 3.49 28.01 3.05
C ASP A 216 2.90 26.67 3.48
N GLU A 217 3.46 25.56 2.99
CA GLU A 217 3.17 24.21 3.47
C GLU A 217 3.70 24.02 4.91
N PRO A 218 2.87 23.53 5.86
CA PRO A 218 3.31 23.29 7.23
C PRO A 218 4.40 22.22 7.26
N SER A 219 5.35 22.41 8.18
CA SER A 219 6.41 21.42 8.40
C SER A 219 5.84 20.05 8.76
N ARG A 220 6.43 19.00 8.20
CA ARG A 220 5.99 17.61 8.37
C ARG A 220 7.16 16.72 8.76
N PRO A 221 6.94 15.67 9.58
CA PRO A 221 7.94 14.63 9.82
C PRO A 221 8.47 14.06 8.50
N GLY A 222 9.79 13.91 8.37
CA GLY A 222 10.45 13.49 7.13
C GLY A 222 10.78 14.60 6.12
N GLY A 223 10.42 15.86 6.40
CA GLY A 223 10.81 17.01 5.58
C GLY A 223 10.15 17.06 4.19
N LEU A 224 10.63 17.95 3.32
CA LEU A 224 10.19 18.10 1.92
C LEU A 224 11.35 17.91 0.92
N HIS A 225 12.52 17.55 1.44
CA HIS A 225 13.73 17.42 0.66
C HIS A 225 13.74 16.16 -0.22
N PHE A 226 14.66 16.12 -1.16
CA PHE A 226 14.98 14.94 -1.95
C PHE A 226 16.50 14.82 -2.10
N THR A 227 16.98 13.61 -2.32
CA THR A 227 18.42 13.31 -2.35
C THR A 227 18.77 12.61 -3.66
N VAL A 228 19.93 12.90 -4.23
CA VAL A 228 20.48 12.07 -5.32
C VAL A 228 21.25 10.92 -4.68
N LEU A 229 20.94 9.68 -5.03
CA LEU A 229 21.68 8.52 -4.52
C LEU A 229 23.19 8.68 -4.81
N ASP A 230 24.03 8.22 -3.88
CA ASP A 230 25.45 8.10 -4.15
C ASP A 230 25.72 7.16 -5.34
N HIS A 231 26.92 7.27 -5.92
CA HIS A 231 27.27 6.50 -7.11
C HIS A 231 27.14 4.99 -6.91
N THR A 232 27.61 4.46 -5.78
CA THR A 232 27.62 3.02 -5.51
C THR A 232 26.21 2.48 -5.36
N GLN A 233 25.36 3.14 -4.57
CA GLN A 233 23.97 2.72 -4.41
C GLN A 233 23.20 2.86 -5.72
N ALA A 234 23.43 3.94 -6.47
CA ALA A 234 22.77 4.14 -7.76
C ALA A 234 23.16 3.08 -8.80
N GLU A 235 24.42 2.62 -8.81
CA GLU A 235 24.87 1.51 -9.66
C GLU A 235 24.18 0.19 -9.28
N ILE A 236 24.18 -0.18 -7.99
CA ILE A 236 23.52 -1.39 -7.50
C ILE A 236 22.05 -1.44 -7.92
N VAL A 237 21.32 -0.34 -7.74
CA VAL A 237 19.90 -0.28 -8.11
C VAL A 237 19.71 -0.36 -9.63
N ARG A 238 20.55 0.30 -10.42
CA ARG A 238 20.47 0.22 -11.90
C ARG A 238 20.75 -1.18 -12.41
N ASP A 239 21.74 -1.86 -11.85
CA ASP A 239 22.09 -3.23 -12.24
C ASP A 239 20.93 -4.18 -11.94
N LYS A 240 20.35 -4.11 -10.74
CA LYS A 240 19.15 -4.89 -10.39
C LYS A 240 17.95 -4.57 -11.29
N ALA A 241 17.71 -3.29 -11.59
CA ALA A 241 16.64 -2.90 -12.50
C ALA A 241 16.85 -3.44 -13.92
N ALA A 242 18.10 -3.50 -14.38
CA ALA A 242 18.49 -4.10 -15.66
C ALA A 242 18.29 -5.62 -15.66
N GLU A 243 18.64 -6.31 -14.56
CA GLU A 243 18.37 -7.74 -14.37
C GLU A 243 16.87 -8.06 -14.42
N ILE A 244 16.03 -7.23 -13.77
CA ILE A 244 14.56 -7.35 -13.85
C ILE A 244 14.08 -7.13 -15.29
N SER A 245 14.64 -6.14 -15.99
CA SER A 245 14.26 -5.83 -17.38
C SER A 245 14.55 -6.98 -18.36
N GLN A 246 15.56 -7.81 -18.05
CA GLN A 246 15.97 -8.97 -18.86
C GLN A 246 15.12 -10.23 -18.59
N GLN A 247 14.25 -10.23 -17.58
CA GLN A 247 13.39 -11.38 -17.31
C GLN A 247 12.43 -11.63 -18.47
N ASP A 248 12.08 -12.89 -18.70
CA ASP A 248 11.06 -13.29 -19.68
C ASP A 248 9.64 -13.13 -19.10
N TRP A 249 9.36 -11.95 -18.55
CA TRP A 249 8.07 -11.55 -18.01
C TRP A 249 7.41 -10.51 -18.90
N GLU A 250 6.11 -10.32 -18.72
CA GLU A 250 5.36 -9.21 -19.31
C GLU A 250 5.92 -7.87 -18.81
N ASP A 251 5.79 -6.82 -19.62
CA ASP A 251 6.32 -5.50 -19.28
C ASP A 251 5.67 -4.93 -18.01
N SER A 252 4.39 -5.22 -17.78
CA SER A 252 3.68 -4.91 -16.53
C SER A 252 4.29 -5.61 -15.31
N ALA A 253 4.67 -6.87 -15.44
CA ALA A 253 5.29 -7.64 -14.37
C ALA A 253 6.70 -7.14 -14.04
N LYS A 254 7.49 -6.79 -15.06
CA LYS A 254 8.80 -6.12 -14.87
C LYS A 254 8.64 -4.78 -14.17
N ALA A 255 7.64 -4.00 -14.57
CA ALA A 255 7.34 -2.72 -13.95
C ALA A 255 7.01 -2.89 -12.46
N LEU A 256 6.13 -3.83 -12.10
CA LEU A 256 5.77 -4.09 -10.69
C LEU A 256 6.96 -4.56 -9.84
N ALA A 257 7.83 -5.40 -10.39
CA ALA A 257 9.06 -5.81 -9.69
C ALA A 257 10.03 -4.62 -9.49
N GLN A 258 10.20 -3.76 -10.51
CA GLN A 258 11.01 -2.54 -10.39
C GLN A 258 10.42 -1.53 -9.40
N VAL A 259 9.10 -1.39 -9.35
CA VAL A 259 8.41 -0.54 -8.35
C VAL A 259 8.78 -0.95 -6.94
N GLN A 260 8.80 -2.25 -6.65
CA GLN A 260 9.21 -2.76 -5.35
C GLN A 260 10.70 -2.46 -5.08
N LEU A 261 11.59 -2.77 -6.03
CA LEU A 261 13.02 -2.42 -5.93
C LEU A 261 13.21 -0.92 -5.64
N TYR A 262 12.47 -0.05 -6.32
CA TYR A 262 12.55 1.39 -6.14
C TYR A 262 12.01 1.83 -4.77
N ALA A 263 10.87 1.29 -4.34
CA ALA A 263 10.34 1.57 -3.00
C ALA A 263 11.35 1.17 -1.91
N GLU A 264 11.94 -0.03 -2.01
CA GLU A 264 12.97 -0.53 -1.07
C GLU A 264 14.19 0.39 -0.94
N ASN A 265 14.51 1.12 -2.00
CA ASN A 265 15.64 2.05 -2.07
C ASN A 265 15.23 3.53 -1.90
N HIS A 266 14.03 3.79 -1.38
CA HIS A 266 13.47 5.13 -1.17
C HIS A 266 13.35 5.95 -2.48
N LEU A 267 13.36 5.31 -3.65
CA LEU A 267 13.15 5.92 -4.96
C LEU A 267 11.66 6.06 -5.26
N ILE A 268 10.92 6.66 -4.32
CA ILE A 268 9.45 6.75 -4.33
C ILE A 268 8.94 7.46 -5.59
N ALA A 269 9.59 8.54 -6.01
CA ALA A 269 9.21 9.24 -7.24
C ALA A 269 9.37 8.37 -8.49
N ALA A 270 10.39 7.50 -8.55
CA ALA A 270 10.58 6.57 -9.66
C ALA A 270 9.54 5.44 -9.63
N ALA A 271 9.25 4.90 -8.45
CA ALA A 271 8.20 3.91 -8.26
C ALA A 271 6.82 4.44 -8.71
N ILE A 272 6.45 5.65 -8.29
CA ILE A 272 5.21 6.31 -8.71
C ILE A 272 5.19 6.54 -10.22
N ALA A 273 6.27 7.09 -10.80
CA ALA A 273 6.32 7.36 -12.24
C ALA A 273 6.12 6.08 -13.07
N LEU A 274 6.70 4.97 -12.63
CA LEU A 274 6.57 3.67 -13.31
C LEU A 274 5.14 3.11 -13.21
N LEU A 275 4.47 3.25 -12.07
CA LEU A 275 3.05 2.90 -11.93
C LEU A 275 2.12 3.84 -12.72
N GLU A 276 2.40 5.16 -12.73
CA GLU A 276 1.67 6.15 -13.53
C GLU A 276 1.76 5.81 -15.03
N GLU A 277 2.95 5.45 -15.52
CA GLU A 277 3.17 5.01 -16.89
C GLU A 277 2.40 3.72 -17.18
N LEU A 278 2.48 2.74 -16.28
CA LEU A 278 1.79 1.46 -16.43
C LEU A 278 0.28 1.64 -16.60
N VAL A 279 -0.36 2.45 -15.75
CA VAL A 279 -1.81 2.72 -15.89
C VAL A 279 -2.12 3.59 -17.12
N ALA A 280 -1.21 4.46 -17.56
CA ALA A 280 -1.36 5.24 -18.79
C ALA A 280 -1.31 4.38 -20.06
N THR A 281 -0.66 3.21 -20.01
CA THR A 281 -0.67 2.22 -21.11
C THR A 281 -1.97 1.40 -21.18
N GLY A 282 -2.90 1.60 -20.25
CA GLY A 282 -4.22 0.95 -20.23
C GLY A 282 -4.35 -0.24 -19.28
N VAL A 283 -3.38 -0.44 -18.37
CA VAL A 283 -3.50 -1.46 -17.32
C VAL A 283 -4.54 -1.03 -16.28
N GLU A 284 -5.64 -1.77 -16.19
CA GLU A 284 -6.71 -1.56 -15.21
C GLU A 284 -6.62 -2.62 -14.10
N SER A 285 -5.98 -2.29 -12.98
CA SER A 285 -5.86 -3.18 -11.82
C SER A 285 -6.08 -2.40 -10.52
N ALA A 286 -7.09 -2.77 -9.75
CA ALA A 286 -7.40 -2.10 -8.48
C ALA A 286 -6.21 -2.09 -7.50
N PRO A 287 -5.48 -3.20 -7.29
CA PRO A 287 -4.27 -3.19 -6.46
C PRO A 287 -3.19 -2.19 -6.92
N ILE A 288 -3.02 -1.98 -8.23
CA ILE A 288 -2.05 -1.02 -8.78
C ILE A 288 -2.47 0.41 -8.45
N TYR A 289 -3.75 0.73 -8.63
CA TYR A 289 -4.29 2.04 -8.27
C TYR A 289 -4.26 2.27 -6.75
N ARG A 290 -4.55 1.25 -5.93
CA ARG A 290 -4.41 1.34 -4.48
C ARG A 290 -2.97 1.62 -4.08
N ARG A 291 -2.00 0.91 -4.67
CA ARG A 291 -0.57 1.10 -4.43
C ARG A 291 -0.10 2.52 -4.79
N LEU A 292 -0.59 3.10 -5.88
CA LEU A 292 -0.37 4.52 -6.19
C LEU A 292 -0.93 5.42 -5.07
N GLY A 293 -2.15 5.15 -4.62
CA GLY A 293 -2.78 5.84 -3.50
C GLY A 293 -1.93 5.80 -2.22
N GLU A 294 -1.39 4.63 -1.88
CA GLU A 294 -0.51 4.42 -0.74
C GLU A 294 0.79 5.20 -0.85
N LEU A 295 1.49 5.12 -1.99
CA LEU A 295 2.75 5.83 -2.17
C LEU A 295 2.55 7.35 -2.07
N TYR A 296 1.47 7.88 -2.66
CA TYR A 296 1.14 9.29 -2.50
C TYR A 296 0.76 9.66 -1.05
N LEU A 297 -0.07 8.85 -0.40
CA LEU A 297 -0.58 9.17 0.93
C LEU A 297 0.51 9.03 1.99
N TYR A 298 1.13 7.86 2.05
CA TYR A 298 1.98 7.47 3.15
C TYR A 298 3.41 7.94 2.94
N GLU A 299 3.98 7.81 1.75
CA GLU A 299 5.37 8.24 1.50
C GLU A 299 5.49 9.74 1.24
N LEU A 300 4.57 10.31 0.46
CA LEU A 300 4.66 11.71 0.05
C LEU A 300 3.80 12.68 0.88
N ALA A 301 2.84 12.17 1.66
CA ALA A 301 1.82 12.97 2.36
C ALA A 301 0.99 13.86 1.41
N LEU A 302 0.67 13.33 0.22
CA LEU A 302 -0.06 14.02 -0.85
C LEU A 302 -1.48 13.49 -0.97
N VAL A 303 -2.36 14.00 -0.10
CA VAL A 303 -3.76 13.55 0.01
C VAL A 303 -4.57 13.72 -1.28
N PRO A 304 -4.53 14.85 -2.02
CA PRO A 304 -5.34 15.00 -3.23
C PRO A 304 -4.99 13.98 -4.33
N GLN A 305 -3.69 13.71 -4.49
CA GLN A 305 -3.18 12.69 -5.39
C GLN A 305 -3.66 11.31 -4.96
N ALA A 306 -3.46 10.96 -3.67
CA ALA A 306 -3.90 9.69 -3.12
C ALA A 306 -5.40 9.45 -3.30
N ASN A 307 -6.24 10.44 -2.99
CA ASN A 307 -7.70 10.37 -3.15
C ASN A 307 -8.11 10.02 -4.59
N THR A 308 -7.40 10.59 -5.57
CA THR A 308 -7.64 10.32 -7.00
C THR A 308 -7.41 8.85 -7.32
N TYR A 309 -6.31 8.27 -6.84
CA TYR A 309 -5.95 6.88 -7.10
C TYR A 309 -6.80 5.88 -6.29
N TYR A 310 -7.11 6.15 -5.02
CA TYR A 310 -8.05 5.31 -4.26
C TYR A 310 -9.45 5.32 -4.86
N THR A 311 -9.94 6.47 -5.37
CA THR A 311 -11.22 6.54 -6.09
C THR A 311 -11.22 5.61 -7.31
N LYS A 312 -10.10 5.53 -8.03
CA LYS A 312 -9.94 4.61 -9.17
C LYS A 312 -9.86 3.16 -8.74
N ALA A 313 -9.16 2.84 -7.66
CA ALA A 313 -9.08 1.49 -7.11
C ALA A 313 -10.48 0.97 -6.73
N VAL A 314 -11.26 1.75 -5.99
CA VAL A 314 -12.64 1.40 -5.61
C VAL A 314 -13.55 1.20 -6.83
N ALA A 315 -13.32 1.94 -7.92
CA ALA A 315 -14.10 1.78 -9.14
C ALA A 315 -13.76 0.51 -9.95
N LEU A 316 -12.57 -0.06 -9.76
CA LEU A 316 -12.06 -1.21 -10.51
C LEU A 316 -12.10 -2.52 -9.73
N VAL A 317 -12.26 -2.49 -8.41
CA VAL A 317 -12.18 -3.68 -7.57
C VAL A 317 -13.30 -4.67 -7.89
N ASP A 318 -12.95 -5.96 -7.97
CA ASP A 318 -13.93 -7.04 -8.12
C ASP A 318 -14.77 -7.15 -6.83
N ALA A 319 -16.08 -7.30 -6.98
CA ALA A 319 -17.00 -7.39 -5.83
C ALA A 319 -16.77 -8.62 -4.92
N ASN A 320 -16.03 -9.62 -5.41
CA ASN A 320 -15.62 -10.80 -4.65
C ASN A 320 -14.25 -10.64 -3.99
N ASP A 321 -13.44 -9.65 -4.41
CA ASP A 321 -12.18 -9.32 -3.74
C ASP A 321 -12.46 -8.36 -2.58
N LEU A 322 -13.01 -8.94 -1.50
CA LEU A 322 -13.40 -8.17 -0.32
C LEU A 322 -12.21 -7.52 0.38
N GLU A 323 -11.03 -8.12 0.29
CA GLU A 323 -9.83 -7.57 0.92
C GLU A 323 -9.38 -6.30 0.20
N GLU A 324 -9.25 -6.35 -1.13
CA GLU A 324 -8.92 -5.16 -1.91
C GLU A 324 -10.03 -4.11 -1.82
N GLN A 325 -11.29 -4.53 -1.77
CA GLN A 325 -12.43 -3.62 -1.61
C GLN A 325 -12.35 -2.87 -0.28
N ALA A 326 -12.09 -3.58 0.82
CA ALA A 326 -11.96 -2.97 2.14
C ALA A 326 -10.78 -2.01 2.20
N ALA A 327 -9.61 -2.43 1.72
CA ALA A 327 -8.39 -1.61 1.74
C ALA A 327 -8.53 -0.34 0.89
N ALA A 328 -9.08 -0.45 -0.32
CA ALA A 328 -9.29 0.70 -1.20
C ALA A 328 -10.33 1.68 -0.63
N LEU A 329 -11.41 1.18 -0.01
CA LEU A 329 -12.43 2.01 0.64
C LEU A 329 -11.89 2.71 1.89
N GLU A 330 -11.09 2.03 2.71
CA GLU A 330 -10.46 2.63 3.89
C GLU A 330 -9.51 3.76 3.47
N GLY A 331 -8.63 3.52 2.49
CA GLY A 331 -7.73 4.56 1.96
C GLY A 331 -8.49 5.74 1.34
N LEU A 332 -9.59 5.47 0.63
CA LEU A 332 -10.48 6.53 0.12
C LEU A 332 -11.12 7.32 1.27
N ALA A 333 -11.61 6.65 2.30
CA ALA A 333 -12.26 7.31 3.44
C ALA A 333 -11.27 8.20 4.22
N GLN A 334 -10.06 7.71 4.46
CA GLN A 334 -8.98 8.46 5.11
C GLN A 334 -8.60 9.70 4.31
N THR A 335 -8.46 9.57 2.99
CA THR A 335 -8.14 10.72 2.14
C THR A 335 -9.29 11.72 2.04
N GLN A 336 -10.53 11.26 1.96
CA GLN A 336 -11.71 12.13 2.02
C GLN A 336 -11.81 12.89 3.33
N LEU A 337 -11.54 12.22 4.46
CA LEU A 337 -11.52 12.86 5.77
C LEU A 337 -10.46 13.97 5.82
N ALA A 338 -9.25 13.68 5.33
CA ALA A 338 -8.15 14.63 5.25
C ALA A 338 -8.39 15.82 4.29
N LEU A 339 -9.35 15.68 3.36
CA LEU A 339 -9.82 16.74 2.48
C LEU A 339 -11.04 17.50 3.04
N ASP A 340 -11.39 17.29 4.31
CA ASP A 340 -12.59 17.82 4.99
C ASP A 340 -13.91 17.41 4.31
N GLN A 341 -13.93 16.27 3.61
CA GLN A 341 -15.11 15.72 2.95
C GLN A 341 -15.84 14.74 3.87
N ASN A 342 -16.20 15.19 5.08
CA ASN A 342 -16.66 14.34 6.19
C ASN A 342 -17.83 13.42 5.80
N ASP A 343 -18.85 13.93 5.10
CA ASP A 343 -19.97 13.11 4.63
C ASP A 343 -19.54 11.98 3.68
N ALA A 344 -18.57 12.26 2.81
CA ALA A 344 -18.02 11.25 1.90
C ALA A 344 -17.17 10.23 2.66
N ALA A 345 -16.32 10.70 3.57
CA ALA A 345 -15.49 9.86 4.43
C ALA A 345 -16.34 8.90 5.26
N ILE A 346 -17.39 9.40 5.93
CA ILE A 346 -18.33 8.57 6.70
C ILE A 346 -18.98 7.51 5.82
N ARG A 347 -19.41 7.85 4.60
CA ARG A 347 -19.97 6.85 3.67
C ARG A 347 -18.93 5.78 3.31
N SER A 348 -17.72 6.17 2.95
CA SER A 348 -16.64 5.25 2.58
C SER A 348 -16.21 4.37 3.76
N PHE A 349 -16.10 4.92 4.97
CA PHE A 349 -15.81 4.15 6.18
C PHE A 349 -16.93 3.15 6.52
N ASN A 350 -18.20 3.53 6.37
CA ASN A 350 -19.31 2.58 6.58
C ASN A 350 -19.29 1.44 5.56
N LEU A 351 -18.94 1.72 4.30
CA LEU A 351 -18.77 0.69 3.28
C LEU A 351 -17.58 -0.23 3.63
N ALA A 352 -16.43 0.33 4.03
CA ALA A 352 -15.28 -0.46 4.47
C ALA A 352 -15.63 -1.33 5.69
N LEU A 353 -16.38 -0.78 6.66
CA LEU A 353 -16.86 -1.49 7.84
C LEU A 353 -17.72 -2.71 7.48
N ASP A 354 -18.69 -2.56 6.57
CA ASP A 354 -19.50 -3.70 6.09
C ASP A 354 -18.64 -4.79 5.46
N VAL A 355 -17.65 -4.40 4.65
CA VAL A 355 -16.74 -5.36 4.01
C VAL A 355 -15.85 -6.06 5.05
N TYR A 356 -15.29 -5.34 6.02
CA TYR A 356 -14.52 -5.94 7.12
C TYR A 356 -15.37 -6.87 8.01
N GLN A 357 -16.65 -6.55 8.22
CA GLN A 357 -17.57 -7.46 8.92
C GLN A 357 -17.78 -8.75 8.13
N ARG A 358 -17.93 -8.67 6.80
CA ARG A 358 -18.06 -9.84 5.91
C ARG A 358 -16.77 -10.68 5.86
N LEU A 359 -15.61 -10.03 5.94
CA LEU A 359 -14.31 -10.69 6.07
C LEU A 359 -14.10 -11.34 7.46
N GLY A 360 -14.88 -10.92 8.46
CA GLY A 360 -14.68 -11.35 9.85
C GLY A 360 -13.49 -10.67 10.53
N ASP A 361 -13.04 -9.52 10.03
CA ASP A 361 -11.91 -8.77 10.57
C ASP A 361 -12.34 -7.96 11.81
N GLY A 362 -12.49 -8.65 12.94
CA GLY A 362 -13.00 -8.06 14.17
C GLY A 362 -12.13 -6.96 14.78
N GLU A 363 -10.85 -6.86 14.41
CA GLU A 363 -9.98 -5.78 14.87
C GLU A 363 -10.23 -4.51 14.05
N ARG A 364 -10.20 -4.62 12.71
CA ARG A 364 -10.50 -3.48 11.83
C ARG A 364 -11.92 -2.96 12.03
N VAL A 365 -12.90 -3.85 12.26
CA VAL A 365 -14.27 -3.47 12.63
C VAL A 365 -14.28 -2.53 13.83
N LYS A 366 -13.61 -2.89 14.94
CA LYS A 366 -13.58 -2.06 16.16
C LYS A 366 -12.86 -0.72 15.95
N GLN A 367 -11.78 -0.72 15.18
CA GLN A 367 -11.04 0.50 14.84
C GLN A 367 -11.93 1.46 14.05
N LEU A 368 -12.61 0.97 13.01
CA LEU A 368 -13.50 1.78 12.18
C LEU A 368 -14.75 2.25 12.94
N GLU A 369 -15.35 1.42 13.80
CA GLU A 369 -16.46 1.83 14.67
C GLU A 369 -16.05 2.98 15.61
N THR A 370 -14.83 2.95 16.13
CA THR A 370 -14.28 4.04 16.96
C THR A 370 -14.12 5.31 16.13
N THR A 371 -13.44 5.24 14.98
CA THR A 371 -13.24 6.37 14.08
C THR A 371 -14.58 7.00 13.65
N LEU A 372 -15.56 6.19 13.27
CA LEU A 372 -16.90 6.66 12.90
C LEU A 372 -17.63 7.31 14.09
N GLY A 373 -17.49 6.72 15.28
CA GLY A 373 -18.05 7.29 16.51
C GLY A 373 -17.50 8.68 16.81
N ASP A 374 -16.20 8.88 16.65
CA ASP A 374 -15.56 10.19 16.85
C ASP A 374 -16.05 11.19 15.80
N LEU A 375 -16.09 10.81 14.52
CA LEU A 375 -16.51 11.69 13.42
C LEU A 375 -17.98 12.12 13.46
N ILE A 376 -18.87 11.30 14.02
CA ILE A 376 -20.31 11.60 14.10
C ILE A 376 -20.63 12.51 15.29
N ASN A 377 -19.77 12.52 16.32
CA ASN A 377 -19.97 13.27 17.55
C ASN A 377 -19.24 14.64 17.56
N GLU A 378 -18.37 14.91 16.59
CA GLU A 378 -17.83 16.24 16.27
C GLU A 378 -18.82 17.11 15.48
#